data_AF-A0A951M5Y3-F1
#
_entry.id   AF-A0A951M5Y3-F1
#
_cell.length_a   1.000
_cell.length_b   1.000
_cell.length_c   1.000
_cell.angle_alpha   90.00
_cell.angle_beta   90.00
_cell.angle_gamma   90.00
#
_symmetry.space_group_name_H-M   'P 1'
#
loop_
_entity.id
_entity.type
_entity.pdbx_description
1 polymer ?
#
loop_
_entity_poly.entity_id
_entity_poly.type
_entity_poly.pdbx_seq_one_letter_code
_entity_poly.pdbx_strand_id
1 'polypeptide(L)'
;MHKAILAITLATALTGVAFAETAAPKFITPQSNDFVSSRVVGLDVYDNSNHDIGKIQDVVFDQSMAVKGYILSVGGFLGLGERYVAVDPSSVAVKFDDNDKKWHANMNATSDQLKSAPEFKYTGRWNSSKS
;
A
#
# COMPACT_ATOMS: atom_id res chain seq x y z
N MET A 1 -19.13 -33.76 72.88
CA MET A 1 -18.76 -32.40 73.29
C MET A 1 -18.91 -31.50 72.08
N HIS A 2 -19.98 -30.72 72.02
CA HIS A 2 -20.33 -29.89 70.86
C HIS A 2 -19.50 -28.60 70.90
N LYS A 3 -18.73 -28.34 69.84
CA LYS A 3 -18.09 -27.04 69.62
C LYS A 3 -18.64 -26.43 68.34
N ALA A 4 -19.53 -25.46 68.50
CA ALA A 4 -19.89 -24.49 67.48
C ALA A 4 -19.05 -23.23 67.73
N ILE A 5 -18.34 -22.72 66.72
CA ILE A 5 -18.05 -21.30 66.58
C ILE A 5 -18.19 -20.92 65.11
N LEU A 6 -19.07 -19.95 64.93
CA LEU A 6 -19.49 -19.22 63.75
C LEU A 6 -18.42 -18.17 63.37
N ALA A 7 -18.09 -18.02 62.09
CA ALA A 7 -17.53 -16.77 61.56
C ALA A 7 -17.88 -16.64 60.07
N ILE A 8 -18.86 -15.80 59.79
CA ILE A 8 -19.18 -15.22 58.48
C ILE A 8 -18.09 -14.19 58.16
N THR A 9 -17.48 -14.27 56.98
CA THR A 9 -16.70 -13.16 56.42
C THR A 9 -17.16 -12.85 55.00
N LEU A 10 -17.24 -11.54 54.77
CA LEU A 10 -17.99 -10.80 53.76
C LEU A 10 -17.29 -10.76 52.40
N ALA A 11 -18.10 -10.48 51.38
CA ALA A 11 -17.81 -10.43 49.95
C ALA A 11 -16.68 -9.49 49.49
N THR A 12 -16.08 -9.82 48.35
CA THR A 12 -15.78 -8.84 47.28
C THR A 12 -15.86 -9.53 45.92
N ALA A 13 -16.90 -9.21 45.15
CA ALA A 13 -16.93 -9.43 43.72
C ALA A 13 -15.92 -8.48 43.08
N LEU A 14 -14.78 -9.00 42.61
CA LEU A 14 -13.95 -8.27 41.68
C LEU A 14 -14.62 -8.37 40.30
N THR A 15 -15.26 -7.27 39.91
CA THR A 15 -15.59 -6.97 38.52
C THR A 15 -14.33 -7.11 37.69
N GLY A 16 -14.19 -8.23 36.98
CA GLY A 16 -13.08 -8.46 36.06
C GLY A 16 -13.14 -7.42 34.95
N VAL A 17 -12.26 -6.43 35.01
CA VAL A 17 -11.91 -5.61 33.87
C VAL A 17 -11.34 -6.54 32.80
N ALA A 18 -12.11 -6.76 31.73
CA ALA A 18 -11.61 -7.40 30.52
C ALA A 18 -10.57 -6.45 29.91
N PHE A 19 -9.31 -6.62 30.30
CA PHE A 19 -8.21 -6.04 29.55
C PHE A 19 -8.27 -6.67 28.15
N ALA A 20 -8.49 -5.84 27.13
CA ALA A 20 -8.31 -6.26 25.76
C ALA A 20 -6.90 -6.85 25.65
N GLU A 21 -6.81 -8.15 25.38
CA GLU A 21 -5.55 -8.84 25.13
C GLU A 21 -4.94 -8.18 23.89
N THR A 22 -3.98 -7.28 24.09
CA THR A 22 -3.19 -6.70 23.01
C THR A 22 -2.47 -7.86 22.34
N ALA A 23 -3.03 -8.32 21.21
CA ALA A 23 -2.43 -9.37 20.41
C ALA A 23 -0.97 -9.00 20.12
N ALA A 24 -0.05 -9.89 20.46
CA ALA A 24 1.37 -9.70 20.17
C ALA A 24 1.57 -9.47 18.65
N PRO A 25 2.52 -8.59 18.26
CA PRO A 25 2.78 -8.35 16.85
C PRO A 25 3.20 -9.65 16.15
N LYS A 26 2.61 -9.89 14.98
CA LYS A 26 3.00 -11.00 14.11
C LYS A 26 4.09 -10.52 13.16
N PHE A 27 5.23 -11.18 13.19
CA PHE A 27 6.33 -10.91 12.27
C PHE A 27 6.26 -11.85 11.07
N ILE A 28 6.63 -11.35 9.89
CA ILE A 28 6.77 -12.14 8.67
C ILE A 28 8.22 -12.02 8.15
N THR A 29 8.66 -13.02 7.41
CA THR A 29 9.94 -12.99 6.70
C THR A 29 9.64 -12.95 5.20
N PRO A 30 9.94 -11.84 4.50
CA PRO A 30 9.78 -11.77 3.04
C PRO A 30 10.59 -12.84 2.32
N GLN A 31 10.04 -13.38 1.25
CA GLN A 31 10.67 -14.34 0.34
C GLN A 31 11.17 -13.64 -0.94
N SER A 32 12.06 -14.28 -1.69
CA SER A 32 12.63 -13.69 -2.92
C SER A 32 11.59 -13.38 -4.01
N ASN A 33 10.45 -14.09 -4.01
CA ASN A 33 9.37 -13.86 -4.96
C ASN A 33 8.31 -12.86 -4.46
N ASP A 34 8.49 -12.31 -3.26
CA ASP A 34 7.56 -11.30 -2.73
C ASP A 34 7.83 -9.95 -3.37
N PHE A 35 6.76 -9.26 -3.74
CA PHE A 35 6.83 -7.89 -4.23
C PHE A 35 6.88 -6.94 -3.04
N VAL A 36 7.94 -6.12 -2.96
CA VAL A 36 8.01 -4.99 -2.03
C VAL A 36 7.68 -3.70 -2.75
N SER A 37 6.94 -2.81 -2.10
CA SER A 37 6.50 -1.54 -2.71
C SER A 37 7.67 -0.70 -3.21
N SER A 38 8.81 -0.70 -2.52
CA SER A 38 10.03 0.03 -2.92
C SER A 38 10.66 -0.46 -4.22
N ARG A 39 10.28 -1.66 -4.71
CA ARG A 39 10.69 -2.16 -6.02
C ARG A 39 9.71 -1.80 -7.12
N VAL A 40 8.48 -1.42 -6.78
CA VAL A 40 7.41 -1.06 -7.73
C VAL A 40 7.30 0.45 -7.86
N VAL A 41 7.30 1.16 -6.73
CA VAL A 41 7.35 2.61 -6.66
C VAL A 41 8.73 3.08 -7.12
N GLY A 42 8.74 4.07 -8.01
CA GLY A 42 9.92 4.61 -8.67
C GLY A 42 10.24 3.95 -10.02
N LEU A 43 9.58 2.85 -10.38
CA LEU A 43 9.77 2.19 -11.68
C LEU A 43 9.27 3.03 -12.84
N ASP A 44 10.07 3.06 -13.89
CA ASP A 44 9.69 3.59 -15.19
C ASP A 44 8.75 2.60 -15.90
N VAL A 45 7.69 3.15 -16.47
CA VAL A 45 6.65 2.42 -17.19
C VAL A 45 6.86 2.64 -18.68
N TYR A 46 6.95 1.55 -19.43
CA TYR A 46 7.20 1.56 -20.86
C TYR A 46 6.00 1.06 -21.65
N ASP A 47 5.80 1.62 -22.85
CA ASP A 47 4.84 1.10 -23.82
C ASP A 47 5.39 -0.15 -24.57
N ASN A 48 4.59 -0.70 -25.49
CA ASN A 48 5.00 -1.84 -26.32
C ASN A 48 6.11 -1.50 -27.33
N SER A 49 6.38 -0.22 -27.56
CA SER A 49 7.46 0.30 -28.41
C SER A 49 8.71 0.65 -27.60
N ASN A 50 8.74 0.31 -26.31
CA ASN A 50 9.82 0.59 -25.37
C ASN A 50 10.05 2.10 -25.14
N HIS A 51 9.01 2.91 -25.30
CA HIS A 51 9.05 4.32 -24.93
C HIS A 51 8.61 4.50 -23.48
N ASP A 52 9.33 5.34 -22.73
CA ASP A 52 8.92 5.79 -21.40
C ASP A 52 7.62 6.62 -21.51
N ILE A 53 6.60 6.16 -20.82
CA ILE A 53 5.29 6.81 -20.75
C ILE A 53 4.98 7.37 -19.36
N GLY A 54 5.86 7.14 -18.38
CA GLY A 54 5.70 7.63 -17.02
C GLY A 54 6.44 6.83 -15.95
N LYS A 55 6.21 7.20 -14.69
CA LYS A 55 6.81 6.54 -13.52
C LYS A 55 5.75 6.18 -12.48
N ILE A 56 5.85 5.01 -11.86
CA ILE A 56 4.97 4.64 -10.74
C ILE A 56 5.38 5.46 -9.51
N GLN A 57 4.50 6.32 -9.02
CA GLN A 57 4.77 7.18 -7.86
C GLN A 57 4.18 6.64 -6.57
N ASP A 58 3.08 5.89 -6.65
CA ASP A 58 2.41 5.38 -5.47
C ASP A 58 1.51 4.17 -5.78
N VAL A 59 1.09 3.47 -4.72
CA VAL A 59 0.16 2.34 -4.76
C VAL A 59 -1.10 2.70 -3.98
N VAL A 60 -2.25 2.62 -4.66
CA VAL A 60 -3.56 2.85 -4.05
C VAL A 60 -4.06 1.54 -3.46
N PHE A 61 -4.34 1.54 -2.16
CA PHE A 61 -4.98 0.42 -1.47
C PHE A 61 -6.48 0.70 -1.25
N ASP A 62 -7.30 -0.35 -1.26
CA ASP A 62 -8.69 -0.27 -0.85
C ASP A 62 -8.85 -0.41 0.68
N GLN A 63 -10.10 -0.42 1.15
CA GLN A 63 -10.42 -0.56 2.59
C GLN A 63 -10.04 -1.92 3.17
N SER A 64 -9.85 -2.94 2.32
CA SER A 64 -9.43 -4.29 2.69
C SER A 64 -7.90 -4.44 2.67
N MET A 65 -7.15 -3.36 2.43
CA MET A 65 -5.70 -3.35 2.20
C MET A 65 -5.27 -4.13 0.94
N ALA A 66 -6.17 -4.32 -0.03
CA ALA A 66 -5.83 -4.88 -1.33
C ALA A 66 -5.37 -3.78 -2.28
N VAL A 67 -4.45 -4.11 -3.20
CA VAL A 67 -4.00 -3.18 -4.23
C VAL A 67 -5.15 -2.87 -5.18
N LYS A 68 -5.58 -1.62 -5.20
CA LYS A 68 -6.65 -1.10 -6.06
C LYS A 68 -6.13 -0.43 -7.33
N GLY A 69 -4.92 0.11 -7.30
CA GLY A 69 -4.36 0.85 -8.42
C GLY A 69 -2.94 1.32 -8.21
N TYR A 70 -2.33 1.80 -9.28
CA TYR A 70 -1.05 2.49 -9.26
C TYR A 70 -1.25 3.94 -9.67
N ILE A 71 -0.53 4.86 -9.02
CA ILE A 71 -0.48 6.26 -9.44
C ILE A 71 0.75 6.40 -10.32
N LEU A 72 0.53 6.74 -11.59
CA LEU A 72 1.60 7.00 -12.55
C LEU A 72 1.75 8.50 -12.73
N SER A 73 2.97 8.98 -12.73
CA SER A 73 3.28 10.31 -13.24
C SER A 73 3.57 10.28 -14.73
N VAL A 74 2.97 11.21 -15.47
CA VAL A 74 2.92 11.18 -16.93
C VAL A 74 3.28 12.56 -17.46
N GLY A 75 4.47 12.65 -18.06
CA GLY A 75 5.01 13.88 -18.64
C GLY A 75 5.36 14.90 -17.56
N GLY A 76 6.55 15.50 -17.63
CA GLY A 76 7.05 16.41 -16.60
C GLY A 76 8.43 15.97 -16.13
N PHE A 77 9.46 16.41 -16.84
CA PHE A 77 10.83 16.25 -16.38
C PHE A 77 11.02 17.22 -15.20
N LEU A 78 11.20 16.70 -13.99
CA LEU A 78 11.46 17.46 -12.74
C LEU A 78 10.25 18.11 -12.04
N GLY A 79 9.06 17.51 -12.10
CA GLY A 79 7.90 17.93 -11.28
C GLY A 79 7.18 19.20 -11.76
N LEU A 80 7.64 19.80 -12.87
CA LEU A 80 6.95 20.89 -13.54
C LEU A 80 6.15 20.32 -14.72
N GLY A 81 4.83 20.52 -14.68
CA GLY A 81 3.92 19.91 -15.66
C GLY A 81 3.67 18.42 -15.44
N GLU A 82 4.09 17.88 -14.29
CA GLU A 82 3.80 16.50 -13.88
C GLU A 82 2.30 16.34 -13.64
N ARG A 83 1.71 15.40 -14.37
CA ARG A 83 0.34 14.94 -14.17
C ARG A 83 0.37 13.58 -13.52
N TYR A 84 -0.53 13.34 -12.58
CA TYR A 84 -0.73 12.02 -12.00
C TYR A 84 -1.97 11.37 -12.59
N VAL A 85 -1.90 10.07 -12.84
CA VAL A 85 -3.00 9.26 -13.39
C VAL A 85 -3.10 8.00 -12.55
N ALA A 86 -4.29 7.71 -12.04
CA ALA A 86 -4.55 6.44 -11.39
C ALA A 86 -4.89 5.39 -12.45
N VAL A 87 -4.17 4.27 -12.47
CA VAL A 87 -4.41 3.15 -13.38
C VAL A 87 -4.74 1.88 -12.61
N ASP A 88 -5.51 1.01 -13.26
CA ASP A 88 -5.84 -0.31 -12.72
C ASP A 88 -4.58 -1.19 -12.69
N PRO A 89 -4.37 -1.99 -11.63
CA PRO A 89 -3.16 -2.81 -11.52
C PRO A 89 -3.08 -3.88 -12.60
N SER A 90 -4.20 -4.33 -13.18
CA SER A 90 -4.21 -5.26 -14.31
C SER A 90 -3.67 -4.67 -15.61
N SER A 91 -3.62 -3.34 -15.72
CA SER A 91 -3.08 -2.65 -16.89
C SER A 91 -1.56 -2.52 -16.86
N VAL A 92 -0.92 -2.77 -15.70
CA VAL A 92 0.52 -2.64 -15.51
C VAL A 92 1.14 -4.00 -15.27
N ALA A 93 1.97 -4.45 -16.19
CA ALA A 93 2.75 -5.67 -16.04
C ALA A 93 4.11 -5.33 -15.44
N VAL A 94 4.30 -5.64 -14.16
CA VAL A 94 5.62 -5.53 -13.51
C VAL A 94 6.36 -6.87 -13.65
N LYS A 95 7.55 -6.84 -14.25
CA LYS A 95 8.38 -8.01 -14.49
C LYS A 95 9.82 -7.72 -14.06
N PHE A 96 10.52 -8.77 -13.63
CA PHE A 96 11.96 -8.71 -13.46
C PHE A 96 12.63 -9.15 -14.76
N ASP A 97 13.52 -8.31 -15.29
CA ASP A 97 14.37 -8.67 -16.41
C ASP A 97 15.65 -9.32 -15.87
N ASP A 98 15.84 -10.61 -16.16
CA ASP A 98 17.00 -11.38 -15.71
C ASP A 98 18.32 -10.95 -16.38
N ASN A 99 18.26 -10.35 -17.58
CA ASN A 99 19.45 -9.91 -18.31
C ASN A 99 19.98 -8.61 -17.70
N ASP A 100 19.10 -7.63 -17.51
CA ASP A 100 19.45 -6.31 -16.97
C ASP A 100 19.43 -6.28 -15.44
N LYS A 101 18.97 -7.36 -14.80
CA LYS A 101 18.79 -7.51 -13.34
C LYS A 101 18.00 -6.35 -12.75
N LYS A 102 16.98 -5.90 -13.47
CA LYS A 102 16.17 -4.73 -13.15
C LYS A 102 14.69 -5.07 -13.23
N TRP A 103 13.90 -4.32 -12.47
CA TRP A 103 12.45 -4.37 -12.57
C TRP A 103 12.00 -3.45 -13.71
N HIS A 104 11.08 -3.94 -14.52
CA HIS A 104 10.48 -3.22 -15.63
C HIS A 104 8.96 -3.25 -15.47
N ALA A 105 8.31 -2.10 -15.69
CA ALA A 105 6.87 -2.01 -15.78
C ALA A 105 6.48 -1.75 -17.23
N ASN A 106 5.55 -2.52 -17.76
CA ASN A 106 5.01 -2.35 -19.11
C ASN A 106 3.51 -2.12 -19.07
N MET A 107 3.01 -1.26 -19.93
CA MET A 107 1.58 -1.01 -20.08
C MET A 107 1.22 -0.82 -21.54
N ASN A 108 0.08 -1.37 -21.95
CA ASN A 108 -0.44 -1.22 -23.29
C ASN A 108 -1.20 0.12 -23.45
N ALA A 109 -0.47 1.23 -23.31
CA ALA A 109 -1.00 2.59 -23.47
C ALA A 109 0.09 3.53 -23.95
N THR A 110 -0.30 4.64 -24.59
CA THR A 110 0.62 5.69 -25.01
C THR A 110 0.66 6.84 -24.01
N SER A 111 1.74 7.62 -24.01
CA SER A 111 1.86 8.83 -23.19
C SER A 111 0.68 9.79 -23.41
N ASP A 112 0.17 9.92 -24.64
CA ASP A 112 -0.94 10.83 -24.95
C ASP A 112 -2.30 10.32 -24.46
N GLN A 113 -2.51 9.01 -24.45
CA GLN A 113 -3.69 8.40 -23.81
C GLN A 113 -3.69 8.68 -22.31
N LEU A 114 -2.53 8.57 -21.67
CA LEU A 114 -2.36 8.90 -20.26
C LEU A 114 -2.53 10.40 -19.97
N LYS A 115 -2.05 11.29 -20.85
CA LYS A 115 -2.31 12.74 -20.77
C LYS A 115 -3.77 13.11 -20.99
N SER A 116 -4.57 12.22 -21.57
CA SER A 116 -6.01 12.42 -21.78
C SER A 116 -6.87 11.78 -20.68
N ALA A 117 -6.28 10.91 -19.86
CA ALA A 117 -6.96 10.23 -18.77
C ALA A 117 -7.39 11.21 -17.65
N PRO A 118 -8.31 10.82 -16.76
CA PRO A 118 -8.63 11.61 -15.57
C PRO A 118 -7.39 11.86 -14.73
N GLU A 119 -7.13 13.13 -14.42
CA GLU A 119 -6.02 13.53 -13.55
C GLU A 119 -6.33 13.14 -12.11
N PHE A 120 -5.42 12.41 -11.48
CA PHE A 120 -5.41 12.19 -10.05
C PHE A 120 -4.76 13.40 -9.35
N LYS A 121 -5.43 13.93 -8.33
CA LYS A 121 -4.88 15.03 -7.51
C LYS A 121 -4.71 14.53 -6.08
N TYR A 122 -3.51 14.75 -5.52
CA TYR A 122 -3.21 14.50 -4.11
C TYR A 122 -3.86 15.57 -3.22
N THR A 123 -5.20 15.64 -3.20
CA THR A 123 -5.96 16.60 -2.41
C THR A 123 -6.74 15.92 -1.27
N GLY A 124 -7.08 16.68 -0.23
CA GLY A 124 -7.80 16.17 0.94
C GLY A 124 -6.90 15.36 1.88
N ARG A 125 -7.32 14.15 2.28
CA ARG A 125 -6.58 13.27 3.23
C ARG A 125 -5.13 13.01 2.80
N TRP A 126 -4.86 13.02 1.49
CA TRP A 126 -3.54 12.79 0.89
C TRP A 126 -2.59 14.00 0.97
N ASN A 127 -3.12 15.21 1.16
CA ASN A 127 -2.32 16.44 1.30
C ASN A 127 -1.73 16.62 2.71
N SER A 128 -2.19 15.82 3.68
CA SER A 128 -1.92 16.03 5.11
C SER A 128 -0.52 15.59 5.58
N SER A 129 0.31 14.98 4.71
CA SER A 129 1.55 14.31 5.12
C SER A 129 2.81 14.75 4.34
N LYS A 130 2.74 15.76 3.47
CA LYS A 130 3.92 16.34 2.82
C LYS A 130 4.25 17.72 3.43
N SER A 131 4.45 17.76 4.74
CA SER A 131 5.14 18.87 5.42
C SER A 131 6.39 18.35 6.12
#